data_AF-A0A9E3HZI8-F1
#
_entry.id   AF-A0A9E3HZI8-F1
#
_cell.length_a   1.000
_cell.length_b   1.000
_cell.length_c   1.000
_cell.angle_alpha   90.00
_cell.angle_beta   90.00
_cell.angle_gamma   90.00
#
_symmetry.space_group_name_H-M   'P 1'
#
loop_
_entity.id
_entity.type
_entity.pdbx_description
1 polymer ?
#
loop_
_entity_poly.entity_id
_entity_poly.type
_entity_poly.pdbx_seq_one_letter_code
_entity_poly.pdbx_strand_id
1 'polypeptide(L)'
;MRNSKGFTLIEIIVAVALVAILSAAVAPSVLNNIAMGRISRTQSDVQAIASGVMRFKSDTGKYPRLDTPANPDTLGEAFDFLVSTNGTWPTLVTNANWPSSAAALVTGIGAGSAQTITNHLIIGQNDYATTTSDTYIRANNPEDPTDVGFRQGYISSDPPDPWGNRYMINVAPLGMVGQPVWVISAGPNGVLETLITNVGTATLDTVNGDDIGFRVQ
;
A
#
# COMPACT_ATOMS: atom_id res chain seq x y z
N MET A 1 19.56 -63.03 17.35
CA MET A 1 18.87 -62.97 16.04
C MET A 1 17.83 -61.87 16.10
N ARG A 2 17.97 -60.79 15.33
CA ARG A 2 16.99 -59.68 15.30
C ARG A 2 15.88 -60.04 14.30
N ASN A 3 14.66 -60.15 14.78
CA ASN A 3 13.49 -60.49 13.97
C ASN A 3 12.90 -59.19 13.39
N SER A 4 13.38 -58.79 12.22
CA SER A 4 12.85 -57.62 11.50
C SER A 4 11.53 -58.01 10.83
N LYS A 5 10.40 -57.66 11.46
CA LYS A 5 9.09 -57.76 10.81
C LYS A 5 9.02 -56.70 9.71
N GLY A 6 8.88 -57.12 8.46
CA GLY A 6 8.63 -56.23 7.32
C GLY A 6 7.21 -55.68 7.34
N PHE A 7 7.01 -54.49 6.77
CA PHE A 7 5.68 -53.90 6.58
C PHE A 7 4.85 -54.71 5.59
N THR A 8 3.55 -54.84 5.86
CA THR A 8 2.63 -55.51 4.95
C THR A 8 2.05 -54.53 3.93
N LEU A 9 1.70 -55.02 2.73
CA LEU A 9 1.10 -54.18 1.69
C LEU A 9 -0.23 -53.54 2.15
N ILE A 10 -1.03 -54.31 2.89
CA ILE A 10 -2.32 -53.84 3.41
C ILE A 10 -2.16 -52.69 4.41
N GLU A 11 -1.10 -52.70 5.21
CA GLU A 11 -0.83 -51.71 6.26
C GLU A 11 -0.46 -50.35 5.65
N ILE A 12 0.30 -50.35 4.55
CA ILE A 12 0.59 -49.12 3.79
C ILE A 12 -0.66 -48.61 3.07
N ILE A 13 -1.49 -49.49 2.49
CA ILE A 13 -2.72 -49.07 1.80
C ILE A 13 -3.70 -48.40 2.76
N VAL A 14 -3.93 -49.00 3.94
CA VAL A 14 -4.82 -48.41 4.95
C VAL A 14 -4.26 -47.08 5.48
N ALA A 15 -2.94 -47.00 5.71
CA ALA A 15 -2.31 -45.76 6.16
C ALA A 15 -2.47 -44.61 5.16
N VAL A 16 -2.20 -44.85 3.87
CA VAL A 16 -2.33 -43.83 2.82
C VAL A 16 -3.80 -43.44 2.62
N ALA A 17 -4.74 -44.39 2.70
CA ALA A 17 -6.18 -44.10 2.62
C ALA A 17 -6.65 -43.19 3.77
N LEU A 18 -6.20 -43.43 5.00
CA LEU A 18 -6.52 -42.57 6.15
C LEU A 18 -5.94 -41.17 5.99
N VAL A 19 -4.67 -41.03 5.58
CA VAL A 19 -4.05 -39.72 5.34
C VAL A 19 -4.78 -38.96 4.23
N ALA A 20 -5.23 -39.63 3.18
CA ALA A 20 -5.99 -39.00 2.09
C ALA A 20 -7.33 -38.44 2.58
N ILE A 21 -8.08 -39.20 3.38
CA ILE A 21 -9.37 -38.75 3.96
C ILE A 21 -9.16 -37.56 4.89
N LEU A 22 -8.17 -37.63 5.80
CA LEU A 22 -7.87 -36.54 6.72
C LEU A 22 -7.40 -35.28 6.00
N SER A 23 -6.53 -35.42 4.99
CA SER A 23 -6.04 -34.30 4.21
C SER A 23 -7.16 -33.64 3.39
N ALA A 24 -8.05 -34.42 2.79
CA ALA A 24 -9.21 -33.91 2.05
C ALA A 24 -10.17 -33.12 2.95
N ALA A 25 -10.37 -33.57 4.20
CA ALA A 25 -11.22 -32.88 5.16
C ALA A 25 -10.64 -31.54 5.64
N VAL A 26 -9.31 -31.45 5.81
CA VAL A 26 -8.63 -30.27 6.36
C VAL A 26 -8.31 -29.21 5.31
N ALA A 27 -8.12 -29.61 4.04
CA ALA A 27 -7.68 -28.72 2.97
C ALA A 27 -8.53 -27.44 2.82
N PRO A 28 -9.89 -27.47 2.78
CA PRO A 28 -10.69 -26.25 2.64
C PRO A 28 -10.51 -25.27 3.80
N SER A 29 -10.38 -25.78 5.03
CA SER A 29 -10.19 -24.95 6.22
C SER A 29 -8.85 -24.22 6.18
N VAL A 30 -7.78 -24.92 5.80
CA VAL A 30 -6.44 -24.33 5.67
C VAL A 30 -6.43 -23.24 4.59
N LEU A 31 -7.04 -23.50 3.43
CA LEU A 31 -7.14 -22.51 2.35
C LEU A 31 -7.90 -21.25 2.79
N ASN A 32 -9.01 -21.41 3.51
CA ASN A 32 -9.77 -20.28 4.06
C ASN A 32 -8.96 -19.48 5.09
N ASN A 33 -8.24 -20.15 5.99
CA ASN A 33 -7.39 -19.49 6.98
C ASN A 33 -6.23 -18.72 6.32
N ILE A 34 -5.65 -19.25 5.25
CA ILE A 34 -4.64 -18.53 4.46
C ILE A 34 -5.25 -17.28 3.83
N ALA A 35 -6.45 -17.37 3.24
CA ALA A 35 -7.13 -16.23 2.63
C ALA A 35 -7.43 -15.14 3.67
N MET A 36 -7.96 -15.51 4.83
CA MET A 36 -8.20 -14.59 5.95
C MET A 36 -6.90 -13.96 6.48
N GLY A 37 -5.82 -14.75 6.54
CA GLY A 37 -4.50 -14.25 6.93
C GLY A 37 -3.95 -13.21 5.95
N ARG A 38 -4.19 -13.36 4.65
CA ARG A 38 -3.85 -12.36 3.63
C ARG A 38 -4.62 -11.06 3.86
N ILE A 39 -5.95 -11.14 4.01
CA ILE A 39 -6.80 -9.96 4.27
C ILE A 39 -6.36 -9.23 5.55
N SER A 40 -6.11 -9.96 6.64
CA SER A 40 -5.66 -9.38 7.91
C SER A 40 -4.29 -8.70 7.79
N ARG A 41 -3.38 -9.29 7.01
CA ARG A 41 -2.09 -8.66 6.67
C ARG A 41 -2.28 -7.37 5.89
N THR A 42 -3.08 -7.38 4.82
CA THR A 42 -3.37 -6.18 4.01
C THR A 42 -3.95 -5.08 4.87
N GLN A 43 -4.90 -5.39 5.76
CA GLN A 43 -5.48 -4.40 6.69
C GLN A 43 -4.42 -3.77 7.61
N SER A 44 -3.48 -4.57 8.11
CA SER A 44 -2.38 -4.09 8.93
C SER A 44 -1.42 -3.21 8.12
N ASP A 45 -1.10 -3.60 6.89
CA ASP A 45 -0.22 -2.86 5.98
C ASP A 45 -0.82 -1.49 5.62
N VAL A 46 -2.10 -1.43 5.21
CA VAL A 46 -2.75 -0.15 4.86
C VAL A 46 -2.85 0.80 6.06
N GLN A 47 -3.06 0.27 7.27
CA GLN A 47 -3.06 1.07 8.51
C GLN A 47 -1.67 1.59 8.87
N ALA A 48 -0.63 0.76 8.69
CA ALA A 48 0.75 1.16 8.94
C ALA A 48 1.18 2.28 7.98
N ILE A 49 0.84 2.15 6.69
CA ILE A 49 1.09 3.18 5.68
C ILE A 49 0.33 4.47 6.01
N ALA A 50 -0.96 4.38 6.33
CA ALA A 50 -1.77 5.54 6.74
C ALA A 50 -1.18 6.25 7.96
N SER A 51 -0.76 5.49 8.97
CA SER A 51 -0.10 6.02 10.16
C SER A 51 1.23 6.69 9.83
N GLY A 52 2.00 6.12 8.88
CA GLY A 52 3.24 6.70 8.38
C GLY A 52 3.02 8.05 7.69
N VAL A 53 1.98 8.16 6.85
CA VAL A 53 1.59 9.42 6.22
C VAL A 53 1.20 10.48 7.27
N MET A 54 0.47 10.10 8.31
CA MET A 54 0.09 11.02 9.39
C MET A 54 1.28 11.48 10.23
N ARG A 55 2.23 10.59 10.53
CA ARG A 55 3.48 10.95 11.21
C ARG A 55 4.32 11.90 10.35
N PHE A 56 4.47 11.59 9.07
CA PHE A 56 5.13 12.48 8.10
C PHE A 56 4.55 13.89 8.16
N LYS A 57 3.21 14.01 8.15
CA LYS A 57 2.51 15.29 8.24
C LYS A 57 2.76 16.00 9.57
N SER A 58 2.72 15.27 10.68
CA SER A 58 2.96 15.84 12.01
C SER A 58 4.37 16.41 12.15
N ASP A 59 5.36 15.74 11.56
CA ASP A 59 6.77 16.11 11.72
C ASP A 59 7.21 17.19 10.73
N THR A 60 6.75 17.12 9.48
CA THR A 60 7.15 18.08 8.43
C THR A 60 6.18 19.26 8.30
N GLY A 61 5.02 19.20 8.94
CA GLY A 61 3.91 20.15 8.77
C GLY A 61 3.26 20.09 7.39
N LYS A 62 3.69 19.17 6.52
CA LYS A 62 3.24 19.04 5.13
C LYS A 62 2.88 17.59 4.86
N TYR A 63 1.92 17.35 3.99
CA TYR A 63 1.71 16.00 3.49
C TYR A 63 2.90 15.56 2.64
N PRO A 64 3.09 14.23 2.43
CA PRO A 64 4.08 13.72 1.48
C PRO A 64 3.65 14.09 0.05
N ARG A 65 3.78 15.37 -0.27
CA ARG A 65 3.57 16.07 -1.52
C ARG A 65 4.80 16.93 -1.80
N LEU A 66 5.02 17.34 -3.05
CA LEU A 66 6.10 18.26 -3.37
C LEU A 66 5.68 19.68 -2.98
N ASP A 67 6.59 20.41 -2.35
CA ASP A 67 6.48 21.86 -2.17
C ASP A 67 7.86 22.46 -2.45
N THR A 68 8.12 22.79 -3.71
CA THR A 68 9.35 23.48 -4.10
C THR A 68 9.07 24.97 -4.23
N PRO A 69 10.05 25.86 -3.96
CA PRO A 69 9.88 27.28 -4.22
C PRO A 69 9.55 27.62 -5.69
N ALA A 70 9.93 26.75 -6.63
CA ALA A 70 9.67 26.88 -8.06
C ALA A 70 8.28 26.40 -8.48
N ASN A 71 7.68 25.51 -7.69
CA ASN A 71 6.32 25.02 -7.86
C ASN A 71 5.62 25.02 -6.49
N PRO A 72 5.30 26.22 -5.98
CA PRO A 72 4.58 26.34 -4.72
C PRO A 72 3.25 25.64 -4.89
N ASP A 73 2.77 25.00 -3.83
CA ASP A 73 1.48 24.32 -3.76
C ASP A 73 0.35 25.14 -4.41
N THR A 74 0.15 24.91 -5.70
CA THR A 74 -0.92 25.48 -6.48
C THR A 74 -1.79 24.29 -6.86
N LEU A 75 -3.09 24.41 -6.60
CA LEU A 75 -4.10 23.40 -6.91
C LEU A 75 -3.93 22.92 -8.37
N GLY A 76 -3.18 21.84 -8.60
CA GLY A 76 -2.90 21.29 -9.93
C GLY A 76 -1.45 20.90 -10.24
N GLU A 77 -0.47 21.21 -9.40
CA GLU A 77 0.96 21.05 -9.75
C GLU A 77 1.78 20.18 -8.78
N ALA A 78 1.26 19.86 -7.60
CA ALA A 78 1.85 18.87 -6.68
C ALA A 78 1.23 17.49 -6.96
N PHE A 79 2.04 16.43 -6.99
CA PHE A 79 1.59 15.10 -7.38
C PHE A 79 0.37 14.60 -6.59
N ASP A 80 -0.50 13.87 -7.29
CA ASP A 80 -1.84 13.50 -6.83
C ASP A 80 -1.87 12.15 -6.09
N PHE A 81 -0.86 11.29 -6.33
CA PHE A 81 -0.82 9.91 -5.85
C PHE A 81 0.51 9.52 -5.20
N LEU A 82 0.44 8.64 -4.20
CA LEU A 82 1.57 7.81 -3.77
C LEU A 82 1.29 6.35 -4.07
N VAL A 83 2.30 5.61 -4.50
CA VAL A 83 2.19 4.20 -4.86
C VAL A 83 3.33 3.39 -4.27
N SER A 84 3.07 2.15 -3.91
CA SER A 84 4.13 1.23 -3.51
C SER A 84 5.12 1.05 -4.65
N THR A 85 6.40 0.95 -4.30
CA THR A 85 7.53 0.75 -5.23
C THR A 85 7.57 -0.68 -5.73
N ASN A 86 7.11 -1.62 -4.91
CA ASN A 86 7.15 -3.04 -5.19
C ASN A 86 5.77 -3.57 -5.60
N GLY A 87 5.75 -4.53 -6.52
CA GLY A 87 4.54 -5.18 -6.99
C GLY A 87 4.10 -4.77 -8.40
N THR A 88 3.02 -5.39 -8.84
CA THR A 88 2.38 -5.15 -10.15
C THR A 88 1.37 -4.01 -10.03
N TRP A 89 1.20 -3.24 -11.10
CA TRP A 89 0.13 -2.26 -11.18
C TRP A 89 -1.23 -2.99 -11.21
N PRO A 90 -2.16 -2.68 -10.28
CA PRO A 90 -3.53 -3.16 -10.34
C PRO A 90 -4.19 -2.84 -11.69
N THR A 91 -5.10 -3.72 -12.11
CA THR A 91 -6.03 -3.39 -13.18
C THR A 91 -7.07 -2.41 -12.61
N LEU A 92 -7.54 -1.46 -13.40
CA LEU A 92 -8.54 -0.49 -12.94
C LEU A 92 -9.88 -0.76 -13.61
N VAL A 93 -10.98 -0.60 -12.87
CA VAL A 93 -12.28 -0.45 -13.52
C VAL A 93 -12.35 0.86 -14.30
N THR A 94 -13.25 0.91 -15.27
CA THR A 94 -13.53 2.14 -16.01
C THR A 94 -13.90 3.26 -15.02
N ASN A 95 -13.22 4.40 -15.13
CA ASN A 95 -13.40 5.60 -14.29
C ASN A 95 -12.92 5.50 -12.83
N ALA A 96 -12.07 4.52 -12.47
CA ALA A 96 -11.50 4.45 -11.12
C ALA A 96 -10.62 5.67 -10.77
N ASN A 97 -10.06 6.36 -11.79
CA ASN A 97 -9.20 7.55 -11.67
C ASN A 97 -7.91 7.36 -10.84
N TRP A 98 -7.47 6.12 -10.66
CA TRP A 98 -6.17 5.78 -10.08
C TRP A 98 -5.07 5.69 -11.15
N PRO A 99 -3.79 5.78 -10.77
CA PRO A 99 -2.67 5.53 -11.70
C PRO A 99 -2.58 4.04 -12.08
N SER A 100 -2.37 3.73 -13.36
CA SER A 100 -2.34 2.36 -13.89
C SER A 100 -0.97 1.91 -14.45
N SER A 101 0.05 2.77 -14.43
CA SER A 101 1.36 2.43 -14.99
C SER A 101 2.51 3.22 -14.37
N ALA A 102 3.73 2.71 -14.55
CA ALA A 102 4.96 3.39 -14.11
C ALA A 102 5.21 4.71 -14.85
N ALA A 103 4.58 4.95 -16.01
CA ALA A 103 4.66 6.24 -16.69
C ALA A 103 3.96 7.36 -15.88
N ALA A 104 3.06 7.01 -14.96
CA ALA A 104 2.50 7.95 -13.99
C ALA A 104 3.53 8.41 -12.93
N LEU A 105 4.69 7.75 -12.82
CA LEU A 105 5.76 8.05 -11.86
C LEU A 105 6.66 9.23 -12.28
N VAL A 106 6.24 10.07 -13.24
CA VAL A 106 7.07 11.14 -13.80
C VAL A 106 6.32 12.47 -13.83
N THR A 107 7.04 13.53 -13.44
CA THR A 107 6.59 14.92 -13.23
C THR A 107 6.14 15.64 -14.50
N GLY A 108 5.01 16.36 -14.40
CA GLY A 108 4.95 17.71 -14.97
C GLY A 108 3.99 18.00 -16.13
N ILE A 109 3.10 17.10 -16.56
CA ILE A 109 2.09 17.46 -17.58
C ILE A 109 0.80 16.67 -17.38
N GLY A 110 -0.28 17.35 -16.95
CA GLY A 110 -1.65 16.82 -16.93
C GLY A 110 -2.08 16.11 -15.64
N ALA A 111 -3.40 16.00 -15.44
CA ALA A 111 -4.01 15.44 -14.23
C ALA A 111 -3.49 14.03 -13.87
N GLY A 112 -3.01 13.83 -12.64
CA GLY A 112 -2.64 12.53 -12.10
C GLY A 112 -1.15 12.17 -12.15
N SER A 113 -0.30 12.90 -11.41
CA SER A 113 1.09 12.48 -11.18
C SER A 113 1.21 11.56 -9.94
N ALA A 114 2.04 10.52 -10.00
CA ALA A 114 2.30 9.57 -8.91
C ALA A 114 3.76 9.61 -8.44
N GLN A 115 3.98 9.28 -7.16
CA GLN A 115 5.30 9.12 -6.54
C GLN A 115 5.38 7.84 -5.70
N THR A 116 6.57 7.41 -5.32
CA THR A 116 6.75 6.18 -4.55
C THR A 116 6.65 6.39 -3.05
N ILE A 117 5.96 5.48 -2.38
CA ILE A 117 5.89 5.42 -0.92
C ILE A 117 7.30 5.32 -0.32
N THR A 118 8.19 4.54 -0.94
CA THR A 118 9.57 4.36 -0.45
C THR A 118 10.31 5.69 -0.40
N ASN A 119 10.32 6.48 -1.47
CA ASN A 119 11.08 7.72 -1.47
C ASN A 119 10.53 8.72 -0.46
N HIS A 120 9.22 8.85 -0.36
CA HIS A 120 8.60 9.82 0.54
C HIS A 120 8.58 9.40 2.01
N LEU A 121 8.14 8.17 2.31
CA LEU A 121 7.94 7.71 3.68
C LEU A 121 9.16 7.01 4.27
N ILE A 122 10.08 6.49 3.47
CA ILE A 122 11.25 5.75 3.99
C ILE A 122 12.54 6.56 3.84
N ILE A 123 12.80 7.09 2.65
CA ILE A 123 14.09 7.72 2.32
C ILE A 123 14.08 9.24 2.58
N GLY A 124 12.90 9.87 2.55
CA GLY A 124 12.75 11.32 2.71
C GLY A 124 13.23 12.10 1.49
N GLN A 125 13.01 11.54 0.31
CA GLN A 125 13.37 12.10 -0.99
C GLN A 125 12.16 12.08 -1.93
N ASN A 126 12.18 12.90 -2.97
CA ASN A 126 11.25 12.79 -4.09
C ASN A 126 11.84 11.85 -5.18
N ASP A 127 11.02 11.17 -5.99
CA ASP A 127 11.52 10.34 -7.12
C ASP A 127 12.22 11.16 -8.20
N TYR A 128 12.00 12.48 -8.23
CA TYR A 128 12.63 13.44 -9.13
C TYR A 128 13.88 14.11 -8.53
N ALA A 129 14.43 13.61 -7.42
CA ALA A 129 15.59 14.24 -6.80
C ALA A 129 16.83 14.20 -7.72
N THR A 130 17.05 15.30 -8.46
CA THR A 130 18.22 15.51 -9.31
C THR A 130 19.30 16.31 -8.56
N THR A 131 18.90 16.97 -7.47
CA THR A 131 19.76 17.75 -6.60
C THR A 131 19.43 17.49 -5.12
N THR A 132 20.34 17.84 -4.21
CA THR A 132 20.12 17.74 -2.76
C THR A 132 18.96 18.61 -2.25
N SER A 133 18.54 19.62 -3.03
CA SER A 133 17.44 20.54 -2.70
C SER A 133 16.04 19.93 -2.91
N ASP A 134 15.96 18.80 -3.62
CA ASP A 134 14.70 18.07 -3.88
C ASP A 134 14.34 17.08 -2.75
N THR A 135 15.08 17.15 -1.65
CA THR A 135 14.89 16.33 -0.46
C THR A 135 14.08 17.09 0.58
N TYR A 136 13.30 16.36 1.38
CA TYR A 136 12.59 17.01 2.48
C TYR A 136 13.58 17.60 3.48
N ILE A 137 13.27 18.79 4.01
CA ILE A 137 14.04 19.39 5.10
C ILE A 137 14.05 18.37 6.25
N ARG A 138 15.24 17.90 6.62
CA ARG A 138 15.43 16.90 7.67
C ARG A 138 15.48 17.60 9.02
N ALA A 139 14.93 16.94 10.04
CA ALA A 139 15.14 17.37 11.41
C ALA A 139 16.64 17.30 11.73
N ASN A 140 17.18 18.35 12.33
CA ASN A 140 18.57 18.40 12.79
C ASN A 140 18.79 17.42 13.95
N ASN A 141 17.79 17.26 14.82
CA ASN A 141 17.71 16.25 15.85
C ASN A 141 16.41 15.44 15.73
N PRO A 142 16.46 14.23 15.13
CA PRO A 142 15.29 13.37 14.96
C PRO A 142 14.58 12.97 16.26
N GLU A 143 15.28 13.03 17.40
CA GLU A 143 14.75 12.65 18.71
C GLU A 143 14.06 13.82 19.44
N ASP A 144 14.24 15.06 18.97
CA ASP A 144 13.66 16.25 19.60
C ASP A 144 12.25 16.53 19.07
N PRO A 145 11.18 16.42 19.89
CA PRO A 145 9.80 16.63 19.45
C PRO A 145 9.51 18.07 19.01
N THR A 146 10.38 19.04 19.32
CA THR A 146 10.21 20.45 18.92
C THR A 146 10.87 20.76 17.58
N ASP A 147 11.77 19.91 17.10
CA ASP A 147 12.39 20.06 15.80
C ASP A 147 11.43 19.62 14.69
N VAL A 148 11.35 20.40 13.62
CA VAL A 148 10.44 20.16 12.50
C VAL A 148 11.24 19.67 11.30
N GLY A 149 10.72 18.66 10.62
CA GLY A 149 11.35 18.09 9.44
C GLY A 149 11.29 16.57 9.41
N PHE A 150 11.77 16.01 8.31
CA PHE A 150 11.84 14.57 8.12
C PHE A 150 12.80 13.96 9.15
N ARG A 151 12.29 13.11 10.04
CA ARG A 151 13.07 12.54 11.15
C ARG A 151 13.88 11.32 10.71
N GLN A 152 13.20 10.34 10.11
CA GLN A 152 13.70 9.09 9.52
C GLN A 152 12.48 8.27 9.06
N GLY A 153 12.68 7.15 8.35
CA GLY A 153 11.61 6.38 7.72
C GLY A 153 10.39 6.12 8.62
N TYR A 154 9.22 6.57 8.17
CA TYR A 154 7.92 6.46 8.85
C TYR A 154 7.28 5.09 8.73
N ILE A 155 7.73 4.31 7.75
CA ILE A 155 7.44 2.88 7.63
C ILE A 155 8.76 2.13 7.45
N SER A 156 8.83 0.89 7.93
CA SER A 156 10.06 0.09 7.89
C SER A 156 10.34 -0.54 6.52
N SER A 157 9.31 -0.72 5.72
CA SER A 157 9.39 -1.38 4.42
C SER A 157 8.15 -1.05 3.57
N ASP A 158 8.29 -1.21 2.27
CA ASP A 158 7.24 -1.01 1.27
C ASP A 158 6.96 -2.34 0.55
N PRO A 159 6.33 -3.33 1.22
CA PRO A 159 6.03 -4.61 0.61
C PRO A 159 4.87 -4.49 -0.39
N PRO A 160 4.84 -5.34 -1.44
CA PRO A 160 3.62 -5.51 -2.22
C PRO A 160 2.53 -6.15 -1.36
N ASP A 161 1.28 -6.02 -1.78
CA ASP A 161 0.17 -6.69 -1.13
C ASP A 161 0.30 -8.22 -1.21
N PRO A 162 -0.47 -9.00 -0.43
CA PRO A 162 -0.38 -10.46 -0.42
C PRO A 162 -0.73 -11.15 -1.75
N TRP A 163 -1.25 -10.41 -2.74
CA TRP A 163 -1.56 -10.87 -4.09
C TRP A 163 -0.54 -10.37 -5.13
N GLY A 164 0.46 -9.58 -4.70
CA GLY A 164 1.57 -9.10 -5.51
C GLY A 164 1.33 -7.75 -6.18
N ASN A 165 0.25 -7.03 -5.83
CA ASN A 165 -0.05 -5.71 -6.37
C ASN A 165 0.52 -4.59 -5.49
N ARG A 166 0.59 -3.39 -6.07
CA ARG A 166 1.01 -2.16 -5.38
C ARG A 166 -0.11 -1.62 -4.50
N TYR A 167 0.25 -1.14 -3.31
CA TYR A 167 -0.60 -0.22 -2.55
C TYR A 167 -0.68 1.14 -3.23
N MET A 168 -1.82 1.82 -3.12
CA MET A 168 -2.05 3.15 -3.69
C MET A 168 -2.63 4.11 -2.67
N ILE A 169 -2.31 5.40 -2.80
CA ILE A 169 -2.77 6.47 -1.92
C ILE A 169 -3.14 7.69 -2.77
N ASN A 170 -4.35 8.24 -2.57
CA ASN A 170 -4.73 9.52 -3.17
C ASN A 170 -4.32 10.65 -2.22
N VAL A 171 -3.26 11.37 -2.54
CA VAL A 171 -2.74 12.45 -1.70
C VAL A 171 -3.27 13.83 -2.10
N ALA A 172 -3.80 13.99 -3.33
CA ALA A 172 -4.36 15.26 -3.81
C ALA A 172 -5.41 15.91 -2.90
N PRO A 173 -6.41 15.17 -2.35
CA PRO A 173 -7.42 15.77 -1.47
C PRO A 173 -6.94 16.03 -0.03
N LEU A 174 -5.71 15.68 0.34
CA LEU A 174 -5.21 15.81 1.72
C LEU A 174 -5.14 17.28 2.15
N GLY A 175 -6.05 17.68 3.05
CA GLY A 175 -6.16 19.05 3.56
C GLY A 175 -7.40 19.81 3.06
N MET A 176 -8.17 19.23 2.13
CA MET A 176 -9.47 19.76 1.71
C MET A 176 -10.57 19.19 2.61
N VAL A 177 -11.43 20.06 3.13
CA VAL A 177 -12.55 19.65 3.99
C VAL A 177 -13.52 18.77 3.19
N GLY A 178 -13.82 17.59 3.72
CA GLY A 178 -14.82 16.67 3.15
C GLY A 178 -14.31 15.73 2.05
N GLN A 179 -13.00 15.65 1.80
CA GLN A 179 -12.44 14.70 0.83
C GLN A 179 -11.61 13.61 1.53
N PRO A 180 -12.02 12.34 1.46
CA PRO A 180 -11.31 11.25 2.13
C PRO A 180 -10.02 10.91 1.41
N VAL A 181 -9.00 10.57 2.20
CA VAL A 181 -7.75 10.05 1.70
C VAL A 181 -7.67 8.58 2.06
N TRP A 182 -7.42 7.78 1.06
CA TRP A 182 -7.46 6.35 1.07
C TRP A 182 -6.05 5.83 0.90
N VAL A 183 -5.67 4.87 1.73
CA VAL A 183 -4.64 3.90 1.42
C VAL A 183 -5.36 2.63 1.01
N ILE A 184 -5.09 2.09 -0.18
CA ILE A 184 -5.87 0.99 -0.75
C ILE A 184 -4.99 -0.09 -1.39
N SER A 185 -5.47 -1.33 -1.33
CA SER A 185 -5.02 -2.49 -2.11
C SER A 185 -6.17 -2.99 -2.95
N ALA A 186 -5.85 -3.43 -4.17
CA ALA A 186 -6.79 -4.00 -5.13
C ALA A 186 -7.29 -5.41 -4.76
N GLY A 187 -6.92 -5.93 -3.59
CA GLY A 187 -7.48 -7.16 -3.07
C GLY A 187 -7.16 -8.43 -3.89
N PRO A 188 -7.90 -9.51 -3.62
CA PRO A 188 -7.74 -10.81 -4.28
C PRO A 188 -7.83 -10.82 -5.80
N ASN A 189 -8.70 -10.01 -6.40
CA ASN A 189 -8.91 -10.00 -7.83
C ASN A 189 -7.86 -9.15 -8.60
N GLY A 190 -7.11 -8.29 -7.88
CA GLY A 190 -6.12 -7.38 -8.46
C GLY A 190 -6.72 -6.29 -9.36
N VAL A 191 -8.02 -6.05 -9.23
CA VAL A 191 -8.79 -5.02 -9.91
C VAL A 191 -9.21 -4.00 -8.87
N LEU A 192 -8.95 -2.72 -9.13
CA LEU A 192 -9.32 -1.65 -8.21
C LEU A 192 -10.67 -1.08 -8.65
N GLU A 193 -11.71 -1.29 -7.84
CA GLU A 193 -13.09 -0.85 -8.09
C GLU A 193 -13.49 0.44 -7.35
N THR A 194 -12.76 0.78 -6.30
CA THR A 194 -13.02 1.95 -5.46
C THR A 194 -12.70 3.22 -6.24
N LEU A 195 -13.74 3.95 -6.63
CA LEU A 195 -13.58 5.16 -7.41
C LEU A 195 -13.15 6.32 -6.51
N ILE A 196 -12.25 7.14 -7.04
CA ILE A 196 -11.90 8.44 -6.46
C ILE A 196 -12.29 9.56 -7.42
N THR A 197 -12.74 10.68 -6.85
CA THR A 197 -12.99 11.90 -7.62
C THR A 197 -11.80 12.83 -7.44
N ASN A 198 -11.13 13.14 -8.55
CA ASN A 198 -10.20 14.25 -8.57
C ASN A 198 -11.03 15.52 -8.42
N VAL A 199 -10.80 16.25 -7.33
CA VAL A 199 -11.31 17.62 -7.06
C VAL A 199 -12.81 17.73 -6.75
N GLY A 200 -13.11 18.21 -5.54
CA GLY A 200 -14.33 18.97 -5.21
C GLY A 200 -15.68 18.25 -5.11
N THR A 201 -15.81 16.98 -5.49
CA THR A 201 -17.09 16.25 -5.42
C THR A 201 -16.91 14.86 -4.84
N ALA A 202 -16.83 14.74 -3.51
CA ALA A 202 -16.81 13.45 -2.82
C ALA A 202 -18.24 13.00 -2.47
N THR A 203 -18.68 11.87 -3.02
CA THR A 203 -19.81 11.06 -2.49
C THR A 203 -19.51 9.56 -2.60
N LEU A 204 -18.28 9.13 -2.35
CA LEU A 204 -17.98 7.70 -2.22
C LEU A 204 -17.30 7.44 -0.89
N ASP A 205 -18.15 7.11 0.09
CA ASP A 205 -17.75 6.92 1.46
C ASP A 205 -17.30 5.49 1.81
N THR A 206 -17.34 4.60 0.82
CA THR A 206 -17.20 3.17 1.02
C THR A 206 -16.24 2.57 0.01
N VAL A 207 -15.37 1.71 0.50
CA VAL A 207 -14.57 0.80 -0.34
C VAL A 207 -15.54 -0.08 -1.14
N ASN A 208 -15.25 -0.28 -2.42
CA ASN A 208 -16.09 -1.05 -3.34
C ASN A 208 -15.41 -2.37 -3.72
N GLY A 209 -16.19 -3.38 -4.11
CA GLY A 209 -15.64 -4.67 -4.52
C GLY A 209 -14.95 -5.42 -3.39
N ASP A 210 -13.82 -6.05 -3.71
CA ASP A 210 -12.91 -6.75 -2.79
C ASP A 210 -11.66 -5.93 -2.45
N ASP A 211 -11.65 -4.65 -2.83
CA ASP A 211 -10.65 -3.70 -2.38
C ASP A 211 -10.57 -3.66 -0.85
N ILE A 212 -9.37 -3.41 -0.35
CA ILE A 212 -9.12 -3.25 1.08
C ILE A 212 -8.48 -1.88 1.27
N GLY A 213 -9.20 -0.98 1.92
CA GLY A 213 -8.74 0.39 2.13
C GLY A 213 -8.87 0.87 3.55
N PHE A 214 -7.99 1.79 3.94
CA PHE A 214 -8.05 2.52 5.20
C PHE A 214 -8.11 4.02 4.94
N ARG A 215 -8.93 4.73 5.72
CA ARG A 215 -9.09 6.18 5.63
C ARG A 215 -8.10 6.89 6.51
N VAL A 216 -7.33 7.79 5.93
CA VAL A 216 -6.52 8.77 6.65
C VAL A 216 -7.45 9.92 7.07
N GLN A 217 -7.66 10.10 8.39
CA GLN A 217 -8.48 11.16 8.99
C GLN A 217 -7.62 12.12 9.81
#